data_AF-A0A7X7PW30-F1
#
_entry.id   AF-A0A7X7PW30-F1
#
_cell.length_a   1.000
_cell.length_b   1.000
_cell.length_c   1.000
_cell.angle_alpha   90.00
_cell.angle_beta   90.00
_cell.angle_gamma   90.00
#
_symmetry.space_group_name_H-M   'P 1'
#
loop_
_entity.id
_entity.type
_entity.pdbx_description
1 polymer ?
#
loop_
_entity_poly.entity_id
_entity_poly.type
_entity_poly.pdbx_seq_one_letter_code
_entity_poly.pdbx_strand_id
1 'polypeptide(L)'
;MIQSGQSLDEFFTRYARQHAPLVLATVATTIGSTYRKPGAQMLIASDGQSAGLLSGGCLESDLLERAMSVMKTGRAAVVDYDSRGPNDVIWGLGLGCEGAMRIVLTRLGPENGYEPYAFAARCRDADRRGAISIVISSGNESFPLGKSYTSEQATDLPRDVELAFERLVTVPGCGKLEFSL
;
A
#
# COMPACT_ATOMS: atom_id res chain seq x y z
N MET A 1 15.53 -11.55 -5.76
CA MET A 1 16.50 -10.64 -6.38
C MET A 1 15.75 -9.36 -6.72
N ILE A 2 15.95 -8.28 -5.94
CA ILE A 2 15.25 -7.01 -6.12
C ILE A 2 15.87 -6.31 -7.34
N GLN A 3 15.12 -6.16 -8.44
CA GLN A 3 15.61 -5.49 -9.64
C GLN A 3 15.56 -3.97 -9.44
N SER A 4 16.70 -3.38 -9.13
CA SER A 4 16.87 -1.98 -8.69
C SER A 4 16.71 -0.91 -9.78
N GLY A 5 15.88 -1.13 -10.81
CA GLY A 5 15.75 -0.18 -11.93
C GLY A 5 14.42 -0.20 -12.70
N GLN A 6 13.49 -1.11 -12.37
CA GLN A 6 12.20 -1.16 -13.05
C GLN A 6 11.21 -0.18 -12.40
N SER A 7 10.50 0.62 -13.21
CA SER A 7 9.43 1.49 -12.69
C SER A 7 8.23 0.65 -12.24
N LEU A 8 7.49 1.12 -11.22
CA LEU A 8 6.29 0.42 -10.77
C LEU A 8 5.25 0.30 -11.91
N ASP A 9 5.15 1.31 -12.78
CA ASP A 9 4.20 1.34 -13.90
C ASP A 9 4.56 0.32 -15.00
N GLU A 10 5.84 0.16 -15.31
CA GLU A 10 6.32 -0.88 -16.22
C GLU A 10 6.07 -2.28 -15.66
N PHE A 11 6.36 -2.47 -14.36
CA PHE A 11 6.09 -3.73 -13.67
C PHE A 11 4.60 -4.08 -13.69
N PHE A 12 3.76 -3.11 -13.31
CA PHE A 12 2.32 -3.24 -13.36
C PHE A 12 1.83 -3.62 -14.76
N THR A 13 2.22 -2.85 -15.77
CA THR A 13 1.81 -3.06 -17.17
C THR A 13 2.18 -4.46 -17.67
N ARG A 14 3.38 -4.95 -17.30
CA ARG A 14 3.85 -6.28 -17.68
C ARG A 14 2.92 -7.38 -17.19
N TYR A 15 2.52 -7.37 -15.92
CA TYR A 15 1.67 -8.42 -15.35
C TYR A 15 0.19 -8.22 -15.68
N ALA A 16 -0.30 -6.98 -15.71
CA ALA A 16 -1.67 -6.69 -16.09
C ALA A 16 -1.99 -7.17 -17.52
N ARG A 17 -1.07 -6.99 -18.48
CA ARG A 17 -1.21 -7.52 -19.85
C ARG A 17 -1.29 -9.05 -19.91
N GLN A 18 -0.72 -9.73 -18.92
CA GLN A 18 -0.75 -11.18 -18.81
C GLN A 18 -1.97 -11.69 -18.02
N HIS A 19 -2.86 -10.79 -17.58
CA HIS A 19 -3.95 -11.10 -16.66
C HIS A 19 -3.47 -11.74 -15.35
N ALA A 20 -2.21 -11.51 -14.99
CA ALA A 20 -1.61 -12.07 -13.79
C ALA A 20 -1.95 -11.18 -12.58
N PRO A 21 -2.36 -11.76 -11.44
CA PRO A 21 -2.63 -11.00 -10.24
C PRO A 21 -1.34 -10.48 -9.60
N LEU A 22 -1.47 -9.36 -8.91
CA LEU A 22 -0.43 -8.72 -8.11
C LEU A 22 -0.94 -8.50 -6.68
N VAL A 23 -0.04 -8.20 -5.77
CA VAL A 23 -0.35 -7.60 -4.48
C VAL A 23 0.31 -6.23 -4.42
N LEU A 24 -0.49 -5.23 -4.04
CA LEU A 24 -0.03 -3.89 -3.74
C LEU A 24 0.23 -3.78 -2.23
N ALA A 25 1.48 -3.52 -1.88
CA ALA A 25 1.86 -3.09 -0.55
C ALA A 25 1.90 -1.56 -0.52
N THR A 26 1.13 -0.95 0.38
CA THR A 26 1.09 0.51 0.56
C THR A 26 1.42 0.85 2.01
N VAL A 27 2.40 1.74 2.23
CA VAL A 27 2.66 2.32 3.55
C VAL A 27 1.47 3.21 3.90
N ALA A 28 0.66 2.77 4.86
CA ALA A 28 -0.50 3.49 5.32
C ALA A 28 -0.10 4.57 6.33
N THR A 29 0.65 4.19 7.36
CA THR A 29 1.03 5.08 8.46
C THR A 29 2.49 4.91 8.82
N THR A 30 3.10 5.96 9.39
CA THR A 30 4.45 5.89 9.94
C THR A 30 4.55 6.67 11.24
N ILE A 31 5.31 6.16 12.20
CA ILE A 31 5.67 6.86 13.43
C ILE A 31 7.19 6.98 13.49
N GLY A 32 7.72 8.14 13.89
CA GLY A 32 9.17 8.34 14.02
C GLY A 32 9.90 8.42 12.68
N SER A 33 11.16 8.00 12.68
CA SER A 33 12.01 8.02 11.49
C SER A 33 11.89 6.70 10.73
N THR A 34 11.29 6.74 9.55
CA THR A 34 11.08 5.57 8.67
C THR A 34 11.69 5.83 7.29
N TYR A 35 12.20 4.75 6.65
CA TYR A 35 12.82 4.81 5.32
C TYR A 35 11.88 5.35 4.22
N ARG A 36 10.60 4.97 4.27
CA ARG A 36 9.54 5.52 3.42
C ARG A 36 8.48 6.24 4.23
N LYS A 37 7.76 7.13 3.56
CA LYS A 37 6.61 7.89 4.08
C LYS A 37 5.28 7.26 3.64
N PRO A 38 4.15 7.61 4.29
CA PRO A 38 2.82 7.20 3.84
C PRO A 38 2.63 7.45 2.34
N GLY A 39 2.03 6.48 1.65
CA GLY A 39 1.85 6.50 0.20
C GLY A 39 2.96 5.85 -0.61
N ALA A 40 4.09 5.46 0.00
CA ALA A 40 5.06 4.61 -0.67
C ALA A 40 4.45 3.24 -1.01
N GLN A 41 4.73 2.75 -2.21
CA GLN A 41 4.13 1.55 -2.77
C GLN A 41 5.18 0.55 -3.26
N MET A 42 4.82 -0.73 -3.19
CA MET A 42 5.55 -1.86 -3.75
C MET A 42 4.55 -2.83 -4.36
N LEU A 43 4.87 -3.37 -5.54
CA LEU A 43 4.09 -4.39 -6.23
C LEU A 43 4.79 -5.74 -6.12
N ILE A 44 4.04 -6.78 -5.82
CA ILE A 44 4.53 -8.15 -5.65
C ILE A 44 3.72 -9.07 -6.56
N ALA A 45 4.39 -9.85 -7.39
CA ALA A 45 3.78 -10.78 -8.33
C ALA A 45 3.79 -12.22 -7.80
N SER A 46 2.93 -13.06 -8.39
CA SER A 46 2.76 -14.47 -7.99
C SER A 46 4.02 -15.34 -8.18
N ASP A 47 4.93 -14.90 -9.05
CA ASP A 47 6.21 -15.55 -9.35
C ASP A 47 7.32 -15.13 -8.36
N GLY A 48 6.98 -14.35 -7.33
CA GLY A 48 7.92 -13.85 -6.33
C GLY A 48 8.75 -12.65 -6.80
N GLN A 49 8.52 -12.15 -8.02
CA GLN A 49 9.13 -10.88 -8.43
C GLN A 49 8.40 -9.71 -7.78
N SER A 50 9.12 -8.60 -7.60
CA SER A 50 8.56 -7.38 -7.03
C SER A 50 9.22 -6.13 -7.60
N ALA A 51 8.49 -5.02 -7.61
CA ALA A 51 9.00 -3.69 -7.91
C ALA A 51 8.64 -2.71 -6.79
N GLY A 52 9.51 -1.72 -6.55
CA GLY A 52 9.41 -0.83 -5.40
C GLY A 52 10.22 -1.31 -4.19
N LEU A 53 10.46 -0.40 -3.24
CA LEU A 53 11.27 -0.66 -2.05
C LEU A 53 10.75 0.18 -0.87
N LEU A 54 10.49 -0.49 0.26
CA LEU A 54 9.89 0.13 1.45
C LEU A 54 10.85 0.29 2.62
N SER A 55 11.86 -0.56 2.73
CA SER A 55 12.87 -0.50 3.79
C SER A 55 14.31 -0.75 3.31
N GLY A 56 14.52 -1.59 2.29
CA GLY A 56 15.87 -1.99 1.87
C GLY A 56 16.49 -3.13 2.70
N GLY A 57 15.69 -3.94 3.41
CA GLY A 57 16.17 -4.92 4.38
C GLY A 57 15.32 -6.19 4.48
N CYS A 58 15.23 -6.78 5.67
CA CYS A 58 14.52 -8.05 5.88
C CYS A 58 13.00 -7.93 5.66
N LEU A 59 12.45 -6.71 5.77
CA LEU A 59 11.02 -6.43 5.73
C LEU A 59 10.39 -6.87 4.41
N GLU A 60 11.12 -6.70 3.29
CA GLU A 60 10.66 -7.12 1.97
C GLU A 60 10.44 -8.64 1.86
N SER A 61 11.18 -9.45 2.63
CA SER A 61 11.01 -10.92 2.59
C SER A 61 9.72 -11.35 3.31
N ASP A 62 9.44 -10.78 4.47
CA ASP A 62 8.17 -11.02 5.20
C ASP A 62 6.97 -10.47 4.42
N LEU A 63 7.09 -9.29 3.78
CA LEU A 63 6.05 -8.77 2.89
C LEU A 63 5.74 -9.73 1.75
N LEU A 64 6.75 -10.38 1.16
CA LEU A 64 6.55 -11.34 0.09
C LEU A 64 5.74 -12.55 0.58
N GLU A 65 6.08 -13.12 1.74
CA GLU A 65 5.32 -14.24 2.32
C GLU A 65 3.85 -13.88 2.59
N ARG A 66 3.62 -12.71 3.18
CA ARG A 66 2.27 -12.20 3.46
C ARG A 66 1.51 -11.89 2.18
N ALA A 67 2.18 -11.34 1.17
CA ALA A 67 1.59 -11.08 -0.14
C ALA A 67 1.14 -12.39 -0.80
N MET A 68 1.90 -13.48 -0.69
CA MET A 68 1.46 -14.78 -1.20
C MET A 68 0.17 -15.27 -0.52
N SER A 69 0.01 -15.01 0.78
CA SER A 69 -1.23 -15.31 1.50
C SER A 69 -2.41 -14.47 1.00
N VAL A 70 -2.23 -13.15 0.83
CA VAL A 70 -3.24 -12.24 0.26
C VAL A 70 -3.62 -12.67 -1.17
N MET A 71 -2.63 -13.06 -1.96
CA MET A 71 -2.84 -13.50 -3.33
C MET A 71 -3.67 -14.78 -3.43
N LYS A 72 -3.43 -15.73 -2.52
CA LYS A 72 -4.17 -17.00 -2.43
C LYS A 72 -5.58 -16.83 -1.87
N THR A 73 -5.74 -15.98 -0.86
CA THR A 73 -7.01 -15.84 -0.13
C THR A 73 -7.93 -14.78 -0.73
N GLY A 74 -7.39 -13.83 -1.49
CA GLY A 74 -8.11 -12.64 -1.94
C GLY A 74 -8.43 -11.64 -0.81
N ARG A 75 -8.02 -11.92 0.43
CA ARG A 75 -8.31 -11.10 1.60
C ARG A 75 -7.16 -10.14 1.84
N ALA A 76 -7.46 -8.85 1.95
CA ALA A 76 -6.48 -7.85 2.32
C ALA A 76 -5.90 -8.11 3.72
N ALA A 77 -4.68 -7.64 3.95
CA ALA A 77 -3.99 -7.77 5.23
C ALA A 77 -3.35 -6.44 5.64
N VAL A 78 -3.15 -6.27 6.94
CA VAL A 78 -2.36 -5.18 7.52
C VAL A 78 -1.20 -5.77 8.30
N VAL A 79 -0.05 -5.13 8.18
CA VAL A 79 1.18 -5.54 8.84
C VAL A 79 1.80 -4.34 9.51
N ASP A 80 2.07 -4.46 10.80
CA ASP A 80 2.77 -3.45 11.58
C ASP A 80 4.21 -3.90 11.77
N TYR A 81 5.15 -3.01 11.44
CA TYR A 81 6.57 -3.18 11.70
C TYR A 81 7.02 -2.08 12.65
N ASP A 82 7.66 -2.45 13.75
CA ASP A 82 8.13 -1.52 14.77
C ASP A 82 9.61 -1.79 15.08
N SER A 83 10.48 -0.82 14.84
CA SER A 83 11.91 -0.89 15.14
C SER A 83 12.31 -0.07 16.37
N ARG A 84 11.34 0.39 17.18
CA ARG A 84 11.58 1.27 18.35
C ARG A 84 11.90 0.50 19.64
N GLY A 85 11.78 -0.84 19.66
CA GLY A 85 11.88 -1.66 20.87
C GLY A 85 13.19 -2.46 21.00
N PRO A 86 13.79 -2.56 22.20
CA PRO A 86 15.01 -3.36 22.44
C PRO A 86 14.79 -4.89 22.40
N ASN A 87 13.53 -5.36 22.37
CA ASN A 87 13.17 -6.78 22.35
C ASN A 87 12.82 -7.32 20.95
N ASP A 88 12.72 -6.49 19.92
CA ASP A 88 12.50 -6.94 18.54
C ASP A 88 13.82 -7.21 17.83
N VAL A 89 14.62 -8.11 18.44
CA VAL A 89 15.89 -8.61 17.92
C VAL A 89 15.69 -9.44 16.63
N ILE A 90 14.45 -9.78 16.27
CA ILE A 90 14.11 -10.47 15.01
C ILE A 90 14.34 -9.55 13.79
N TRP A 91 14.27 -8.23 13.98
CA TRP A 91 14.57 -7.22 12.95
C TRP A 91 15.94 -6.57 13.16
N GLY A 92 16.76 -7.18 14.03
CA GLY A 92 18.05 -6.71 14.50
C GLY A 92 19.15 -6.71 13.44
N LEU A 93 19.16 -5.67 12.62
CA LEU A 93 20.39 -5.05 12.14
C LEU A 93 20.12 -3.55 12.23
N GLY A 94 20.78 -2.87 13.17
CA GLY A 94 20.60 -1.45 13.47
C GLY A 94 20.76 -0.53 12.27
N LEU A 95 19.71 -0.40 11.47
CA LEU A 95 19.61 0.46 10.30
C LEU A 95 18.87 1.74 10.69
N GLY A 96 19.43 2.51 11.63
CA GLY A 96 19.26 3.97 11.80
C GLY A 96 17.86 4.60 11.84
N CYS A 97 16.79 3.82 11.76
CA CYS A 97 15.40 4.25 11.66
C CYS A 97 14.70 3.82 12.95
N GLU A 98 14.59 4.73 13.92
CA GLU A 98 13.78 4.55 15.12
C GLU A 98 12.32 4.89 14.78
N GLY A 99 11.64 3.96 14.11
CA GLY A 99 10.29 4.21 13.62
C GLY A 99 9.42 2.97 13.54
N ALA A 100 8.15 3.19 13.28
CA ALA A 100 7.19 2.13 13.01
C ALA A 100 6.43 2.44 11.72
N MET A 101 6.04 1.41 10.99
CA MET A 101 5.24 1.54 9.77
C MET A 101 4.10 0.53 9.74
N ARG A 102 2.92 1.00 9.33
CA ARG A 102 1.79 0.15 9.01
C ARG A 102 1.68 0.01 7.51
N ILE A 103 1.66 -1.22 7.02
CA ILE A 103 1.57 -1.53 5.59
C ILE A 103 0.27 -2.30 5.33
N VAL A 104 -0.48 -1.85 4.33
CA VAL A 104 -1.69 -2.53 3.85
C VAL A 104 -1.33 -3.30 2.59
N LEU A 105 -1.75 -4.56 2.54
CA LEU A 105 -1.61 -5.46 1.40
C LEU A 105 -2.98 -5.66 0.75
N THR A 106 -3.12 -5.28 -0.52
CA THR A 106 -4.35 -5.49 -1.30
C THR A 106 -4.05 -6.29 -2.56
N ARG A 107 -4.94 -7.23 -2.91
CA ARG A 107 -4.84 -7.98 -4.16
C ARG A 107 -5.31 -7.11 -5.32
N LEU A 108 -4.55 -7.13 -6.40
CA LEU A 108 -4.91 -6.53 -7.68
C LEU A 108 -5.07 -7.66 -8.71
N GLY A 109 -6.16 -7.66 -9.46
CA GLY A 109 -6.39 -8.68 -10.47
C GLY A 109 -7.48 -8.29 -11.45
N PRO A 110 -7.74 -9.14 -12.47
CA PRO A 110 -8.80 -8.90 -13.44
C PRO A 110 -10.17 -8.73 -12.77
N GLU A 111 -10.42 -9.40 -11.65
CA GLU A 111 -11.69 -9.35 -10.93
C GLU A 111 -12.03 -7.98 -10.33
N ASN A 112 -11.02 -7.14 -10.06
CA ASN A 112 -11.21 -5.78 -9.54
C ASN A 112 -10.64 -4.70 -10.47
N GLY A 113 -10.35 -5.04 -11.73
CA GLY A 113 -9.76 -4.11 -12.70
C GLY A 113 -8.40 -3.57 -12.27
N TYR A 114 -7.68 -4.28 -11.39
CA TYR A 114 -6.42 -3.86 -10.80
C TYR A 114 -6.48 -2.54 -10.01
N GLU A 115 -7.66 -2.17 -9.51
CA GLU A 115 -7.82 -0.98 -8.68
C GLU A 115 -7.25 -1.19 -7.25
N PRO A 116 -6.71 -0.13 -6.61
CA PRO A 116 -6.69 1.27 -7.07
C PRO A 116 -5.44 1.65 -7.88
N TYR A 117 -4.52 0.70 -8.13
CA TYR A 117 -3.26 1.03 -8.80
C TYR A 117 -3.48 1.43 -10.28
N ALA A 118 -4.42 0.78 -10.95
CA ALA A 118 -4.78 1.11 -12.33
C ALA A 118 -5.26 2.56 -12.46
N PHE A 119 -6.10 3.06 -11.54
CA PHE A 119 -6.45 4.48 -11.49
C PHE A 119 -5.22 5.38 -11.31
N ALA A 120 -4.33 5.04 -10.36
CA ALA A 120 -3.11 5.81 -10.13
C ALA A 120 -2.24 5.91 -11.39
N ALA A 121 -2.07 4.80 -12.11
CA ALA A 121 -1.32 4.73 -13.36
C ALA A 121 -1.97 5.61 -14.44
N ARG A 122 -3.29 5.52 -14.63
CA ARG A 122 -4.03 6.37 -15.59
C ARG A 122 -3.91 7.86 -15.25
N CYS A 123 -3.92 8.23 -13.97
CA CYS A 123 -3.70 9.61 -13.53
C CYS A 123 -2.28 10.09 -13.87
N ARG A 124 -1.25 9.27 -13.62
CA ARG A 124 0.14 9.59 -13.98
C ARG A 124 0.32 9.75 -15.48
N ASP A 125 -0.19 8.82 -16.28
CA ASP A 125 -0.08 8.84 -17.75
C ASP A 125 -0.76 10.08 -18.37
N ALA A 126 -1.86 10.53 -17.77
CA ALA A 126 -2.63 11.69 -18.24
C ALA A 126 -2.18 13.02 -17.63
N ASP A 127 -1.16 13.03 -16.76
CA ASP A 127 -0.74 14.19 -15.95
C ASP A 127 -1.93 14.84 -15.18
N ARG A 128 -2.78 13.99 -14.59
CA ARG A 128 -3.97 14.40 -13.83
C ARG A 128 -3.82 14.10 -12.36
N ARG A 129 -4.44 14.94 -11.54
CA ARG A 129 -4.56 14.68 -10.09
C ARG A 129 -5.64 13.64 -9.83
N GLY A 130 -5.37 12.78 -8.86
CA GLY A 130 -6.32 11.80 -8.35
C GLY A 130 -6.06 11.55 -6.87
N ALA A 131 -7.10 11.14 -6.17
CA ALA A 131 -7.06 10.74 -4.78
C ALA A 131 -7.41 9.26 -4.66
N ILE A 132 -6.68 8.55 -3.81
CA ILE A 132 -6.94 7.15 -3.47
C ILE A 132 -7.09 7.08 -1.96
N SER A 133 -8.19 6.51 -1.50
CA SER A 133 -8.42 6.17 -0.11
C SER A 133 -8.51 4.66 0.03
N ILE A 134 -7.84 4.09 1.04
CA ILE A 134 -7.86 2.64 1.32
C ILE A 134 -8.26 2.47 2.78
N VAL A 135 -9.24 1.59 3.03
CA VAL A 135 -9.64 1.23 4.40
C VAL A 135 -8.53 0.41 5.05
N ILE A 136 -8.01 0.86 6.18
CA ILE A 136 -6.89 0.21 6.90
C ILE A 136 -7.31 -0.42 8.23
N SER A 137 -8.49 -0.04 8.74
CA SER A 137 -9.19 -0.67 9.86
C SER A 137 -10.67 -0.34 9.72
N SER A 138 -11.54 -1.28 10.07
CA SER A 138 -12.98 -1.06 10.12
C SER A 138 -13.69 -2.16 10.88
N GLY A 139 -14.58 -1.77 11.79
CA GLY A 139 -15.59 -2.65 12.40
C GLY A 139 -16.88 -2.79 11.57
N ASN A 140 -16.97 -2.11 10.43
CA ASN A 140 -18.15 -2.09 9.56
C ASN A 140 -17.93 -2.94 8.30
N GLU A 141 -18.75 -3.97 8.12
CA GLU A 141 -18.67 -4.91 6.98
C GLU A 141 -18.88 -4.25 5.61
N SER A 142 -19.57 -3.10 5.56
CA SER A 142 -19.74 -2.32 4.32
C SER A 142 -18.43 -1.66 3.86
N PHE A 143 -17.48 -1.52 4.77
CA PHE A 143 -16.14 -0.92 4.57
C PHE A 143 -15.07 -1.92 5.01
N PRO A 144 -14.93 -3.08 4.34
CA PRO A 144 -13.93 -4.06 4.75
C PRO A 144 -12.52 -3.53 4.51
N LEU A 145 -11.56 -4.10 5.25
CA LEU A 145 -10.13 -3.83 5.08
C LEU A 145 -9.71 -3.96 3.61
N GLY A 146 -8.89 -3.01 3.15
CA GLY A 146 -8.34 -2.99 1.79
C GLY A 146 -9.31 -2.49 0.72
N LYS A 147 -10.59 -2.24 1.05
CA LYS A 147 -11.51 -1.57 0.11
C LYS A 147 -10.98 -0.19 -0.22
N SER A 148 -10.90 0.12 -1.51
CA SER A 148 -10.36 1.38 -2.01
C SER A 148 -11.42 2.22 -2.71
N TYR A 149 -11.26 3.53 -2.59
CA TYR A 149 -12.05 4.53 -3.29
C TYR A 149 -11.11 5.43 -4.08
N THR A 150 -11.48 5.72 -5.32
CA THR A 150 -10.70 6.54 -6.25
C THR A 150 -11.53 7.72 -6.68
N SER A 151 -10.96 8.92 -6.68
CA SER A 151 -11.64 10.07 -7.27
C SER A 151 -10.68 11.03 -7.94
N GLU A 152 -11.14 11.65 -9.02
CA GLU A 152 -10.46 12.77 -9.67
C GLU A 152 -10.66 14.09 -8.89
N GLN A 153 -11.64 14.13 -7.97
CA GLN A 153 -11.90 15.22 -7.05
C GLN A 153 -11.74 14.72 -5.61
N ALA A 154 -10.90 15.36 -4.79
CA ALA A 154 -10.63 14.89 -3.42
C ALA A 154 -11.86 14.87 -2.47
N THR A 155 -13.03 15.25 -2.97
CA THR A 155 -14.31 15.46 -2.27
C THR A 155 -15.44 14.55 -2.75
N ASP A 156 -15.14 13.46 -3.46
CA ASP A 156 -16.16 12.51 -3.97
C ASP A 156 -16.10 11.16 -3.24
N LEU A 157 -15.88 11.21 -1.92
CA LEU A 157 -15.89 10.02 -1.08
C LEU A 157 -17.35 9.77 -0.64
N PRO A 158 -17.76 8.50 -0.43
CA PRO A 158 -19.07 8.24 0.18
C PRO A 158 -19.17 9.01 1.50
N ARG A 159 -20.33 9.60 1.79
CA ARG A 159 -20.54 10.47 2.96
C ARG A 159 -20.10 9.83 4.28
N ASP A 160 -20.28 8.52 4.42
CA ASP A 160 -19.85 7.76 5.60
C ASP A 160 -18.32 7.70 5.74
N VAL A 161 -17.60 7.69 4.61
CA VAL A 161 -16.13 7.77 4.54
C VAL A 161 -15.68 9.21 4.78
N GLU A 162 -16.38 10.21 4.24
CA GLU A 162 -16.09 11.64 4.49
C GLU A 162 -16.22 12.02 5.97
N LEU A 163 -17.27 11.53 6.64
CA LEU A 163 -17.46 11.75 8.08
C LEU A 163 -16.38 11.06 8.92
N ALA A 164 -15.87 9.91 8.49
CA ALA A 164 -14.69 9.30 9.09
C ALA A 164 -13.42 10.15 8.84
N PHE A 165 -13.40 10.90 7.73
CA PHE A 165 -12.28 11.71 7.24
C PHE A 165 -12.04 13.01 8.03
N GLU A 166 -13.07 13.59 8.66
CA GLU A 166 -13.01 14.90 9.35
C GLU A 166 -12.10 14.91 10.60
N ARG A 167 -11.53 13.77 11.01
CA ARG A 167 -10.67 13.66 12.19
C ARG A 167 -9.16 13.79 11.95
N LEU A 168 -8.64 13.95 10.72
CA LEU A 168 -7.19 14.07 10.46
C LEU A 168 -6.78 15.12 9.40
N VAL A 169 -5.80 15.93 9.79
CA VAL A 169 -5.26 17.14 9.15
C VAL A 169 -4.41 16.83 7.91
N THR A 170 -4.41 17.76 6.94
CA THR A 170 -3.73 17.75 5.63
C THR A 170 -2.20 17.81 5.69
N VAL A 171 -1.51 17.10 4.79
CA VAL A 171 -0.08 17.32 4.45
C VAL A 171 0.02 17.80 2.99
N PRO A 172 0.86 18.80 2.64
CA PRO A 172 0.96 19.33 1.28
C PRO A 172 1.83 18.44 0.38
N GLY A 173 1.46 18.31 -0.89
CA GLY A 173 2.32 17.75 -1.96
C GLY A 173 1.97 16.34 -2.45
N CYS A 174 1.21 15.55 -1.68
CA CYS A 174 0.55 14.32 -2.11
C CYS A 174 -0.43 13.93 -0.99
N GLY A 175 -1.73 14.25 -1.12
CA GLY A 175 -2.74 13.98 -0.08
C GLY A 175 -3.63 12.80 -0.50
N LYS A 176 -4.10 11.89 0.36
CA LYS A 176 -4.01 11.66 1.82
C LYS A 176 -4.09 10.13 2.02
N LEU A 177 -3.33 9.56 2.96
CA LEU A 177 -3.52 8.20 3.46
C LEU A 177 -3.65 8.29 4.98
N GLU A 178 -4.80 7.88 5.52
CA GLU A 178 -5.02 7.31 6.87
C GLU A 178 -6.48 7.46 7.31
N PHE A 179 -7.22 6.36 7.51
CA PHE A 179 -8.32 6.33 8.52
C PHE A 179 -8.45 4.95 9.17
N SER A 180 -8.27 4.92 10.50
CA SER A 180 -8.75 3.84 11.36
C SER A 180 -10.23 4.10 11.70
N LEU A 181 -11.09 3.13 11.36
CA LEU A 181 -12.39 2.90 12.02
C LEU A 181 -12.24 1.80 13.07
#